data_AF-A0A0S7EIE8-F1
#
_entry.id   AF-A0A0S7EIE8-F1
#
_cell.length_a   1.000
_cell.length_b   1.000
_cell.length_c   1.000
_cell.angle_alpha   90.00
_cell.angle_beta   90.00
_cell.angle_gamma   90.00
#
_symmetry.space_group_name_H-M   'P 1'
#
loop_
_entity.id
_entity.type
_entity.pdbx_description
1 polymer ?
#
loop_
_entity_poly.entity_id
_entity_poly.type
_entity_poly.pdbx_seq_one_letter_code
_entity_poly.pdbx_strand_id
1 'polypeptide(L)'
;RPGTCPSSTYGSYSSTREYPDDVIFFSRTHPLLQEHVLPLGERPLLVRVGVHYKFSKLLVDRVEAVDGTYDVLFIGTDSGLVLKAIHLPREHGQSQEVTLEQLQVFQHKSPVTAMALSKKKWLFVGSREGVSQLALYQCELYGQACAECCLARDPYCTWDGHACSPYMPTVRRRNARHLGEE
;
A
#
# COMPACT_ATOMS: atom_id res chain seq x y z
N ARG A 1 -6.22 24.51 25.32
CA ARG A 1 -5.55 23.21 25.52
C ARG A 1 -4.25 23.23 24.73
N PRO A 2 -3.09 22.91 25.34
CA PRO A 2 -1.83 22.71 24.63
C PRO A 2 -2.00 21.79 23.42
N GLY A 3 -1.47 22.20 22.27
CA GLY A 3 -1.56 21.46 21.00
C GLY A 3 -2.84 21.63 20.18
N THR A 4 -3.85 22.38 20.65
CA THR A 4 -5.03 22.72 19.85
C THR A 4 -4.70 23.83 18.85
N CYS A 5 -5.07 23.68 17.58
CA CYS A 5 -4.88 24.70 16.56
C CYS A 5 -5.75 25.94 16.82
N PRO A 6 -5.31 27.15 16.42
CA PRO A 6 -6.14 28.35 16.51
C PRO A 6 -7.31 28.23 15.52
N SER A 7 -8.45 28.80 15.90
CA SER A 7 -9.67 28.72 15.10
C SER A 7 -10.47 30.00 15.30
N SER A 8 -10.76 30.69 14.19
CA SER A 8 -11.60 31.89 14.18
C SER A 8 -13.10 31.57 14.28
N THR A 9 -13.50 30.32 14.03
CA THR A 9 -14.90 29.88 14.00
C THR A 9 -15.37 29.31 15.33
N TYR A 10 -14.51 28.56 16.03
CA TYR A 10 -14.87 27.86 17.27
C TYR A 10 -13.86 28.07 18.40
N GLY A 11 -12.86 28.93 18.19
CA GLY A 11 -11.79 29.19 19.14
C GLY A 11 -11.76 30.64 19.64
N SER A 12 -11.07 30.84 20.76
CA SER A 12 -10.84 32.17 21.35
C SER A 12 -9.63 32.89 20.76
N TYR A 13 -8.85 32.20 19.93
CA TYR A 13 -7.57 32.70 19.40
C TYR A 13 -7.54 32.53 17.89
N SER A 14 -7.19 33.62 17.20
CA SER A 14 -7.07 33.65 15.75
C SER A 14 -5.68 33.22 15.28
N SER A 15 -4.69 33.29 16.18
CA SER A 15 -3.28 33.00 15.91
C SER A 15 -2.62 32.30 17.10
N THR A 16 -1.57 31.52 16.84
CA THR A 16 -0.74 30.90 17.89
C THR A 16 0.04 31.93 18.72
N ARG A 17 0.19 33.16 18.22
CA ARG A 17 0.83 34.28 18.94
C ARG A 17 -0.01 34.83 20.09
N GLU A 18 -1.31 34.56 20.08
CA GLU A 18 -2.25 35.03 21.10
C GLU A 18 -2.38 34.04 22.26
N TYR A 19 -1.69 32.89 22.19
CA TYR A 19 -1.71 31.92 23.27
C TYR A 19 -1.03 32.48 24.52
N PRO A 20 -1.62 32.28 25.71
CA PRO A 20 -1.00 32.74 26.94
C PRO A 20 0.26 31.94 27.27
N ASP A 21 1.16 32.58 28.02
CA ASP A 21 2.50 32.06 28.32
C ASP A 21 2.49 30.70 29.04
N ASP A 22 1.47 30.43 29.86
CA ASP A 22 1.30 29.17 30.57
C ASP A 22 1.08 27.99 29.60
N VAL A 23 0.24 28.17 28.57
CA VAL A 23 0.00 27.18 27.52
C VAL A 23 1.26 26.95 26.70
N ILE A 24 2.00 28.02 26.37
CA ILE A 24 3.27 27.93 25.64
C ILE A 24 4.33 27.20 26.49
N PHE A 25 4.48 27.57 27.76
CA PHE A 25 5.41 26.96 28.69
C PHE A 25 5.10 25.48 28.91
N PHE A 26 3.81 25.13 29.10
CA PHE A 26 3.39 23.75 29.23
C PHE A 26 3.74 22.94 27.99
N SER A 27 3.40 23.44 26.79
CA SER A 27 3.69 22.77 25.52
C SER A 27 5.18 22.53 25.31
N ARG A 28 6.03 23.48 25.76
CA ARG A 28 7.50 23.37 25.70
C ARG A 28 8.06 22.34 26.67
N THR A 29 7.46 22.20 27.86
CA THR A 29 7.96 21.34 28.93
C THR A 29 7.35 19.93 28.92
N HIS A 30 6.22 19.74 28.22
CA HIS A 30 5.48 18.48 28.14
C HIS A 30 5.14 18.10 26.68
N PRO A 31 6.14 17.86 25.81
CA PRO A 31 5.89 17.55 24.40
C PRO A 31 5.39 16.12 24.17
N LEU A 32 5.59 15.21 25.12
CA LEU A 32 5.25 13.80 25.01
C LEU A 32 3.85 13.53 25.60
N LEU A 33 3.02 12.82 24.83
CA LEU A 33 1.73 12.33 25.31
C LEU A 33 1.92 11.07 26.16
N GLN A 34 1.07 10.91 27.17
CA GLN A 34 1.08 9.72 28.03
C GLN A 34 0.55 8.47 27.32
N GLU A 35 -0.46 8.63 26.46
CA GLU A 35 -1.12 7.52 25.78
C GLU A 35 -0.34 7.05 24.55
N HIS A 36 -0.41 5.73 24.30
CA HIS A 36 0.20 5.11 23.12
C HIS A 36 -0.78 5.08 21.95
N VAL A 37 -0.27 5.32 20.74
CA VAL A 37 -1.03 5.04 19.52
C VAL A 37 -0.86 3.56 19.18
N LEU A 38 -1.94 2.80 19.31
CA LEU A 38 -1.97 1.38 18.95
C LEU A 38 -2.41 1.21 17.49
N PRO A 39 -1.89 0.18 16.78
CA PRO A 39 -2.39 -0.16 15.46
C PRO A 39 -3.84 -0.66 15.53
N LEU A 40 -4.55 -0.57 14.41
CA LEU A 40 -5.89 -1.14 14.28
C LEU A 40 -5.85 -2.65 14.61
N GLY A 41 -6.71 -3.09 15.52
CA GLY A 41 -6.73 -4.48 16.00
C GLY A 41 -5.56 -4.87 16.91
N GLU A 42 -4.80 -3.89 17.42
CA GLU A 42 -3.70 -4.04 18.40
C GLU A 42 -2.59 -5.01 17.97
N ARG A 43 -2.45 -5.24 16.67
CA ARG A 43 -1.47 -6.16 16.11
C ARG A 43 -0.89 -5.65 14.78
N PRO A 44 0.32 -6.09 14.39
CA PRO A 44 0.87 -5.76 13.09
C PRO A 44 0.04 -6.35 11.93
N LEU A 45 -0.04 -5.63 10.81
CA LEU A 45 -0.70 -6.12 9.59
C LEU A 45 0.06 -7.27 8.91
N LEU A 46 1.40 -7.24 8.99
CA LEU A 46 2.29 -8.21 8.36
C LEU A 46 3.53 -8.39 9.24
N VAL A 47 3.94 -9.65 9.45
CA VAL A 47 5.16 -10.00 10.19
C VAL A 47 5.98 -11.00 9.37
N ARG A 48 7.30 -10.79 9.30
CA ARG A 48 8.26 -11.78 8.79
C ARG A 48 9.31 -12.03 9.86
N VAL A 49 9.46 -13.30 10.22
CA VAL A 49 10.45 -13.78 11.21
C VAL A 49 11.36 -14.79 10.51
N GLY A 50 12.63 -14.85 10.90
CA GLY A 50 13.59 -15.80 10.34
C GLY A 50 14.06 -15.49 8.92
N VAL A 51 13.76 -14.29 8.41
CA VAL A 51 14.25 -13.79 7.11
C VAL A 51 15.54 -12.99 7.27
N HIS A 52 16.36 -12.96 6.22
CA HIS A 52 17.67 -12.28 6.22
C HIS A 52 17.60 -10.80 5.79
N TYR A 53 16.40 -10.23 5.73
CA TYR A 53 16.15 -8.86 5.29
C TYR A 53 15.19 -8.15 6.25
N LYS A 54 15.22 -6.83 6.25
CA LYS A 54 14.27 -5.96 6.95
C LYS A 54 13.47 -5.14 5.96
N PHE A 55 12.21 -4.88 6.28
CA PHE A 55 11.40 -3.94 5.51
C PHE A 55 11.93 -2.51 5.67
N SER A 56 11.99 -1.77 4.57
CA SER A 56 12.59 -0.43 4.51
C SER A 56 11.67 0.64 3.93
N LYS A 57 10.76 0.25 3.05
CA LYS A 57 9.82 1.14 2.35
C LYS A 57 8.48 0.43 2.18
N LEU A 58 7.41 1.22 2.18
CA LEU A 58 6.05 0.75 1.98
C LEU A 58 5.32 1.71 1.04
N LEU A 59 4.63 1.15 0.06
CA LEU A 59 3.57 1.82 -0.69
C LEU A 59 2.31 0.97 -0.63
N VAL A 60 1.17 1.64 -0.73
CA VAL A 60 -0.14 0.99 -0.77
C VAL A 60 -0.88 1.49 -2.00
N ASP A 61 -1.33 0.59 -2.86
CA ASP A 61 -2.28 0.90 -3.91
C ASP A 61 -3.65 0.30 -3.54
N ARG A 62 -4.69 1.11 -3.66
CA ARG A 62 -6.05 0.68 -3.39
C ARG A 62 -6.72 0.32 -4.70
N VAL A 63 -7.10 -0.95 -4.83
CA VAL A 63 -7.48 -1.58 -6.09
C VAL A 63 -8.91 -2.08 -6.00
N GLU A 64 -9.73 -1.72 -6.97
CA GLU A 64 -11.02 -2.36 -7.19
C GLU A 64 -10.80 -3.69 -7.90
N ALA A 65 -11.37 -4.77 -7.35
CA ALA A 65 -11.38 -6.10 -7.91
C ALA A 65 -12.82 -6.59 -8.12
N VAL A 66 -12.99 -7.85 -8.50
CA VAL A 66 -14.32 -8.43 -8.82
C VAL A 66 -15.27 -8.42 -7.62
N ASP A 67 -14.75 -8.65 -6.42
CA ASP A 67 -15.49 -8.89 -5.19
C ASP A 67 -15.39 -7.76 -4.15
N GLY A 68 -14.53 -6.76 -4.39
CA GLY A 68 -14.41 -5.63 -3.49
C GLY A 68 -13.17 -4.78 -3.74
N THR A 69 -12.82 -3.98 -2.74
CA THR A 69 -11.63 -3.13 -2.76
C THR A 69 -10.55 -3.72 -1.87
N TYR A 70 -9.33 -3.75 -2.38
CA TYR A 70 -8.16 -4.30 -1.71
C TYR A 70 -7.06 -3.25 -1.55
N ASP A 71 -6.39 -3.28 -0.41
CA ASP A 71 -5.13 -2.57 -0.21
C ASP A 71 -3.97 -3.51 -0.55
N VAL A 72 -3.31 -3.24 -1.70
CA VAL A 72 -2.14 -3.97 -2.16
C VAL A 72 -0.89 -3.28 -1.63
N LEU A 73 -0.13 -4.00 -0.81
CA LEU A 73 1.09 -3.54 -0.17
C LEU A 73 2.29 -3.87 -1.07
N PHE A 74 3.08 -2.85 -1.41
CA PHE A 74 4.39 -3.01 -2.03
C PHE A 74 5.46 -2.66 -1.01
N ILE A 75 6.28 -3.63 -0.61
CA ILE A 75 7.21 -3.51 0.51
C ILE A 75 8.63 -3.70 0.00
N GLY A 76 9.44 -2.65 0.06
CA GLY A 76 10.87 -2.69 -0.21
C GLY A 76 11.66 -3.19 0.99
N THR A 77 12.81 -3.81 0.74
CA THR A 77 13.70 -4.35 1.77
C THR A 77 15.10 -3.74 1.72
N ASP A 78 15.87 -3.95 2.78
CA ASP A 78 17.30 -3.61 2.85
C ASP A 78 18.21 -4.52 2.01
N SER A 79 17.68 -5.58 1.39
CA SER A 79 18.43 -6.49 0.50
C SER A 79 18.10 -6.33 -0.99
N GLY A 80 17.23 -5.38 -1.36
CA GLY A 80 16.83 -5.17 -2.76
C GLY A 80 15.67 -6.04 -3.23
N LEU A 81 14.97 -6.70 -2.32
CA LEU A 81 13.69 -7.37 -2.60
C LEU A 81 12.53 -6.37 -2.52
N VAL A 82 11.53 -6.60 -3.37
CA VAL A 82 10.19 -6.00 -3.27
C VAL A 82 9.17 -7.13 -3.09
N LEU A 83 8.40 -7.05 -2.02
CA LEU A 83 7.28 -7.95 -1.76
C LEU A 83 5.98 -7.26 -2.16
N LYS A 84 5.10 -8.02 -2.82
CA LYS A 84 3.71 -7.65 -3.08
C LYS A 84 2.81 -8.52 -2.20
N ALA A 85 2.01 -7.91 -1.35
CA ALA A 85 1.14 -8.62 -0.43
C ALA A 85 -0.22 -7.94 -0.32
N ILE A 86 -1.22 -8.71 0.09
CA ILE A 86 -2.56 -8.20 0.42
C ILE A 86 -2.93 -8.61 1.84
N HIS A 87 -3.74 -7.77 2.47
CA HIS A 87 -4.34 -8.06 3.76
C HIS A 87 -5.82 -8.39 3.56
N LEU A 88 -6.21 -9.58 4.02
CA LEU A 88 -7.58 -10.06 3.96
C LEU A 88 -8.18 -10.06 5.36
N PRO A 89 -9.18 -9.20 5.63
CA PRO A 89 -9.94 -9.31 6.86
C PRO A 89 -10.69 -10.65 6.86
N ARG A 90 -10.62 -11.39 7.97
CA ARG A 90 -11.44 -12.59 8.20
C ARG A 90 -12.48 -12.31 9.28
N GLU A 91 -13.54 -13.10 9.24
CA GLU A 91 -14.53 -13.19 10.32
C GLU A 91 -13.85 -13.45 11.68
N HIS A 92 -14.46 -12.97 12.76
CA HIS A 92 -13.96 -13.07 14.15
C HIS A 92 -12.66 -12.31 14.44
N GLY A 93 -12.39 -11.25 13.68
CA GLY A 93 -11.25 -10.39 13.95
C GLY A 93 -9.91 -11.09 13.73
N GLN A 94 -9.85 -12.18 12.97
CA GLN A 94 -8.60 -12.70 12.42
C GLN A 94 -8.30 -11.99 11.10
N SER A 95 -7.04 -11.93 10.72
CA SER A 95 -6.65 -11.37 9.42
C SER A 95 -5.64 -12.29 8.79
N GLN A 96 -5.83 -12.56 7.49
CA GLN A 96 -4.88 -13.32 6.72
C GLN A 96 -4.06 -12.37 5.86
N GLU A 97 -2.75 -12.50 5.95
CA GLU A 97 -1.84 -11.89 4.99
C GLU A 97 -1.51 -12.90 3.89
N VAL A 98 -1.47 -12.43 2.66
CA VAL A 98 -1.12 -13.25 1.49
C VAL A 98 -0.02 -12.53 0.72
N THR A 99 1.16 -13.14 0.65
CA THR A 99 2.21 -12.69 -0.27
C THR A 99 1.92 -13.23 -1.65
N LEU A 100 1.76 -12.31 -2.59
CA LEU A 100 1.48 -12.61 -3.99
C LEU A 100 2.80 -12.82 -4.74
N GLU A 101 3.76 -11.92 -4.54
CA GLU A 101 5.02 -11.93 -5.28
C GLU A 101 6.18 -11.45 -4.40
N GLN A 102 7.38 -11.96 -4.68
CA GLN A 102 8.63 -11.47 -4.11
C GLN A 102 9.68 -11.40 -5.22
N LEU A 103 10.15 -10.18 -5.52
CA LEU A 103 11.03 -9.92 -6.65
C LEU A 103 12.35 -9.32 -6.18
N GLN A 104 13.47 -9.86 -6.66
CA GLN A 104 14.78 -9.21 -6.55
C GLN A 104 14.89 -8.22 -7.71
N VAL A 105 14.92 -6.92 -7.39
CA VAL A 105 14.73 -5.86 -8.40
C VAL A 105 16.03 -5.21 -8.85
N PHE A 106 17.15 -5.55 -8.19
CA PHE A 106 18.51 -5.13 -8.54
C PHE A 106 19.41 -6.36 -8.68
N GLN A 107 20.41 -6.27 -9.56
CA GLN A 107 21.33 -7.38 -9.83
C GLN A 107 22.13 -7.78 -8.58
N HIS A 108 22.59 -6.80 -7.79
CA HIS A 108 23.24 -7.06 -6.51
C HIS A 108 22.29 -6.73 -5.36
N LYS A 109 22.65 -7.19 -4.16
CA LYS A 109 21.90 -6.87 -2.94
C LYS A 109 22.14 -5.41 -2.59
N SER A 110 21.23 -4.54 -3.01
CA SER A 110 21.24 -3.11 -2.72
C SER A 110 19.95 -2.67 -2.02
N PRO A 111 20.03 -2.01 -0.86
CA PRO A 111 18.85 -1.57 -0.12
C PRO A 111 17.90 -0.70 -0.94
N VAL A 112 16.61 -0.99 -0.86
CA VAL A 112 15.58 -0.11 -1.42
C VAL A 112 15.51 1.18 -0.60
N THR A 113 15.85 2.31 -1.22
CA THR A 113 15.89 3.64 -0.59
C THR A 113 14.74 4.54 -1.00
N ALA A 114 14.10 4.27 -2.14
CA ALA A 114 12.95 5.02 -2.62
C ALA A 114 11.96 4.10 -3.32
N MET A 115 10.66 4.39 -3.21
CA MET A 115 9.61 3.77 -3.99
C MET A 115 8.58 4.83 -4.39
N ALA A 116 8.07 4.76 -5.63
CA ALA A 116 7.00 5.63 -6.09
C ALA A 116 6.03 4.89 -7.02
N LEU A 117 4.73 5.18 -6.90
CA LEU A 117 3.70 4.68 -7.78
C LEU A 117 3.34 5.75 -8.82
N SER A 118 3.28 5.36 -10.10
CA SER A 118 2.89 6.26 -11.19
C SER A 118 1.40 6.22 -11.48
N LYS A 119 0.87 7.30 -12.07
CA LYS A 119 -0.52 7.35 -12.57
C LYS A 119 -0.83 6.27 -13.62
N LYS A 120 0.19 5.83 -14.36
CA LYS A 120 0.10 4.75 -15.37
C LYS A 120 0.30 3.36 -14.76
N LYS A 121 0.17 3.21 -13.43
CA LYS A 121 0.28 1.94 -12.71
C LYS A 121 1.63 1.24 -12.96
N TRP A 122 2.71 2.01 -12.76
CA TRP A 122 4.08 1.49 -12.67
C TRP A 122 4.62 1.72 -11.27
N LEU A 123 5.36 0.75 -10.74
CA LEU A 123 6.15 0.89 -9.52
C LEU A 123 7.59 1.22 -9.88
N PHE A 124 8.08 2.35 -9.41
CA PHE A 124 9.49 2.72 -9.49
C PHE A 124 10.18 2.43 -8.15
N VAL A 125 11.35 1.79 -8.22
CA VAL A 125 12.12 1.38 -7.04
C VAL A 125 13.54 1.91 -7.19
N GLY A 126 13.99 2.71 -6.22
CA GLY A 126 15.32 3.31 -6.22
C GLY A 126 16.25 2.66 -5.20
N SER A 127 17.51 2.52 -5.57
CA SER A 127 18.62 2.17 -4.68
C SER A 127 19.91 2.90 -5.09
N ARG A 128 21.04 2.57 -4.45
CA ARG A 128 22.34 3.12 -4.87
C ARG A 128 22.81 2.61 -6.24
N GLU A 129 22.30 1.45 -6.69
CA GLU A 129 22.62 0.89 -8.02
C GLU A 129 21.88 1.61 -9.16
N GLY A 130 20.71 2.20 -8.87
CA GLY A 130 19.90 2.88 -9.87
C GLY A 130 18.41 2.81 -9.56
N VAL A 131 17.60 2.88 -10.62
CA VAL A 131 16.13 2.84 -10.55
C VAL A 131 15.60 1.70 -11.41
N SER A 132 14.76 0.85 -10.83
CA SER A 132 14.04 -0.22 -11.52
C SER A 132 12.57 0.16 -11.70
N GLN A 133 12.01 -0.15 -12.87
CA GLN A 133 10.60 0.03 -13.19
C GLN A 133 9.92 -1.33 -13.27
N LEU A 134 8.83 -1.51 -12.52
CA LEU A 134 8.09 -2.76 -12.39
C LEU A 134 6.62 -2.53 -12.75
N ALA A 135 6.04 -3.46 -13.52
CA ALA A 135 4.59 -3.52 -13.68
C ALA A 135 3.96 -3.91 -12.32
N LEU A 136 2.78 -3.36 -12.00
CA LEU A 136 2.09 -3.74 -10.76
C LEU A 136 1.54 -5.16 -10.80
N TYR A 137 1.31 -5.68 -12.00
CA TYR A 137 0.75 -6.99 -12.26
C TYR A 137 1.24 -7.51 -13.61
N GLN A 138 1.31 -8.82 -13.72
CA GLN A 138 1.67 -9.53 -14.95
C GLN A 138 0.76 -10.76 -15.08
N CYS A 139 -0.56 -10.52 -15.23
CA CYS A 139 -1.59 -11.56 -15.12
C CYS A 139 -1.35 -12.77 -16.03
N GLU A 140 -0.77 -12.53 -17.21
CA GLU A 140 -0.43 -13.56 -18.20
C GLU A 140 0.59 -14.60 -17.67
N LEU A 141 1.32 -14.29 -16.59
CA LEU A 141 2.29 -15.21 -15.97
C LEU A 141 1.63 -16.22 -15.02
N TYR A 142 0.38 -16.02 -14.62
CA TYR A 142 -0.27 -16.93 -13.67
C TYR A 142 -0.75 -18.24 -14.30
N GLY A 143 -0.78 -18.34 -15.63
CA GLY A 143 -1.14 -19.56 -16.34
C GLY A 143 -2.28 -19.36 -17.33
N GLN A 144 -2.63 -20.45 -18.01
CA GLN A 144 -3.65 -20.45 -19.07
C GLN A 144 -4.98 -21.06 -18.61
N ALA A 145 -5.05 -21.60 -17.40
CA ALA A 145 -6.29 -22.13 -16.86
C ALA A 145 -6.95 -21.17 -15.86
N CYS A 146 -8.30 -21.18 -15.84
CA CYS A 146 -9.10 -20.42 -14.89
C CYS A 146 -8.69 -20.68 -13.43
N ALA A 147 -8.41 -21.93 -13.09
CA ALA A 147 -8.02 -22.32 -11.73
C ALA A 147 -6.72 -21.63 -11.28
N GLU A 148 -5.73 -21.51 -12.16
CA GLU A 148 -4.43 -20.90 -11.85
C GLU A 148 -4.59 -19.39 -11.63
N CYS A 149 -5.35 -18.72 -12.49
CA CYS A 149 -5.66 -17.30 -12.36
C CYS A 149 -6.39 -16.98 -11.04
N CYS A 150 -7.38 -17.80 -10.67
CA CYS A 150 -8.12 -17.63 -9.42
C CYS A 150 -7.24 -17.88 -8.18
N LEU A 151 -6.31 -18.84 -8.24
CA LEU A 151 -5.40 -19.17 -7.15
C LEU A 151 -4.28 -18.12 -6.96
N ALA A 152 -4.00 -17.29 -7.96
CA ALA A 152 -3.05 -16.19 -7.82
C ALA A 152 -3.52 -15.14 -6.81
N ARG A 153 -4.84 -14.97 -6.64
CA ARG A 153 -5.47 -14.02 -5.68
C ARG A 153 -5.01 -12.57 -5.82
N ASP A 154 -4.48 -12.21 -6.99
CA ASP A 154 -3.97 -10.89 -7.29
C ASP A 154 -5.15 -9.95 -7.64
N PRO A 155 -5.45 -8.91 -6.85
CA PRO A 155 -6.61 -8.03 -7.10
C PRO A 155 -6.57 -7.32 -8.46
N TYR A 156 -5.40 -7.24 -9.09
CA TYR A 156 -5.27 -6.68 -10.43
C TYR A 156 -5.68 -7.65 -11.55
N CYS A 157 -5.86 -8.94 -11.28
CA CYS A 157 -6.02 -9.98 -12.28
C CYS A 157 -7.35 -10.72 -12.13
N THR A 158 -7.95 -11.07 -13.27
CA THR A 158 -9.21 -11.83 -13.34
C THR A 158 -9.18 -12.78 -14.53
N TRP A 159 -9.92 -13.88 -14.43
CA TRP A 159 -10.22 -14.69 -15.60
C TRP A 159 -11.26 -13.98 -16.47
N ASP A 160 -10.99 -13.82 -17.77
CA ASP A 160 -11.92 -13.19 -18.71
C ASP A 160 -12.77 -14.17 -19.53
N GLY A 161 -12.58 -15.47 -19.31
CA GLY A 161 -13.19 -16.56 -20.09
C GLY A 161 -12.20 -17.32 -20.95
N HIS A 162 -11.09 -16.68 -21.33
CA HIS A 162 -10.08 -17.23 -22.24
C HIS A 162 -8.68 -17.23 -21.64
N ALA A 163 -8.31 -16.17 -20.91
CA ALA A 163 -6.99 -15.99 -20.31
C ALA A 163 -7.07 -15.24 -18.98
N CYS A 164 -5.96 -15.26 -18.24
CA CYS A 164 -5.79 -14.45 -17.04
C CYS A 164 -5.37 -13.04 -17.41
N SER A 165 -6.30 -12.09 -17.37
CA SER A 165 -6.09 -10.73 -17.86
C SER A 165 -6.34 -9.68 -16.77
N PRO A 166 -5.89 -8.42 -16.98
CA PRO A 166 -6.08 -7.37 -16.00
C PRO A 166 -7.55 -7.06 -15.73
N TYR A 167 -7.91 -6.87 -14.46
CA TYR A 167 -9.25 -6.47 -14.08
C TYR A 167 -9.59 -5.08 -14.62
N MET A 168 -10.71 -5.00 -15.35
CA MET A 168 -11.27 -3.77 -15.90
C MET A 168 -12.64 -3.52 -15.25
N PRO A 169 -12.85 -2.37 -14.57
CA PRO A 169 -14.12 -2.04 -13.95
C PRO A 169 -15.28 -2.08 -14.95
N THR A 170 -16.46 -2.49 -14.49
CA THR A 170 -17.67 -2.73 -15.31
C THR A 170 -18.10 -1.52 -16.15
N VAL A 171 -17.88 -0.29 -15.66
CA VAL A 171 -18.16 0.96 -16.41
C VAL A 171 -17.30 1.06 -17.67
N ARG A 172 -16.05 0.59 -17.63
CA ARG A 172 -15.15 0.60 -18.79
C ARG A 172 -15.38 -0.57 -19.73
N ARG A 173 -15.92 -1.71 -19.25
CA ARG A 173 -16.26 -2.87 -20.10
C ARG A 173 -17.35 -2.55 -21.13
N ARG A 174 -18.35 -1.72 -20.80
CA ARG A 174 -19.38 -1.30 -21.78
C ARG A 174 -18.79 -0.47 -22.92
N ASN A 175 -17.87 0.44 -22.61
CA ASN A 175 -17.23 1.28 -23.62
C ASN A 175 -16.20 0.50 -24.46
N ALA A 176 -15.51 -0.48 -23.89
CA ALA A 176 -14.55 -1.31 -24.62
C ALA A 176 -15.20 -2.26 -25.64
N ARG A 177 -16.41 -2.78 -25.33
CA ARG A 177 -17.19 -3.58 -26.30
C ARG A 177 -17.62 -2.76 -27.52
N HIS A 178 -17.88 -1.47 -27.35
CA HIS A 178 -18.22 -0.58 -28.46
C HIS A 178 -17.03 -0.14 -29.32
N LEU A 179 -15.78 -0.31 -28.86
CA LEU A 179 -14.58 0.01 -29.65
C LEU A 179 -13.99 -1.18 -30.42
N GLY A 180 -14.54 -2.38 -30.24
CA GLY A 180 -14.12 -3.59 -30.94
C GLY A 180 -15.01 -3.99 -32.13
N GLU A 181 -15.95 -3.14 -32.54
CA GLU A 181 -16.91 -3.39 -33.62
C GLU A 181 -16.79 -2.38 -34.79
N GLU A 182 -15.62 -1.77 -35.01
CA GLU A 182 -15.28 -1.06 -36.27
C GLU A 182 -14.07 -1.68 -36.97
#